data_AF-A0AAD5R4Q8-F1
#
_entry.id   AF-A0AAD5R4Q8-F1
#
_cell.length_a   1.000
_cell.length_b   1.000
_cell.length_c   1.000
_cell.angle_alpha   90.00
_cell.angle_beta   90.00
_cell.angle_gamma   90.00
#
_symmetry.space_group_name_H-M   'P 1'
#
loop_
_entity.id
_entity.type
_entity.pdbx_description
1 polymer ?
#
loop_
_entity_poly.entity_id
_entity_poly.type
_entity_poly.pdbx_seq_one_letter_code
_entity_poly.pdbx_strand_id
1 'polypeptide(L)'
;MAAAATFIAQLNGVGMSFLRVIGVSFTVTLAAMCSAAVPSAGLILVLTSMGLPIKDASLLLLADRILDRIRESINVVGNAFGAVIINHHVEKDLRAYDVLHADDFNLNGK
;
A
#
# COMPACT_ATOMS: atom_id res chain seq x y z
N MET A 1 6.49 8.07 -0.08
CA MET A 1 7.51 8.17 0.98
C MET A 1 8.81 8.82 0.50
N ALA A 2 9.41 8.41 -0.62
CA ALA A 2 10.68 8.99 -1.09
C ALA A 2 10.62 10.51 -1.29
N ALA A 3 9.59 11.05 -1.94
CA ALA A 3 9.42 12.50 -2.11
C ALA A 3 9.28 13.26 -0.78
N ALA A 4 8.59 12.68 0.21
CA ALA A 4 8.44 13.29 1.53
C ALA A 4 9.76 13.27 2.34
N ALA A 5 10.54 12.21 2.23
CA ALA A 5 11.88 12.12 2.83
C ALA A 5 12.86 13.14 2.20
N THR A 6 12.83 13.30 0.89
CA THR A 6 13.60 14.32 0.16
C THR A 6 13.20 15.74 0.58
N PHE A 7 11.90 16.00 0.75
CA PHE A 7 11.40 17.29 1.21
C PHE A 7 11.87 17.67 2.63
N ILE A 8 11.87 16.72 3.57
CA ILE A 8 12.36 16.94 4.94
C ILE A 8 13.88 17.13 4.99
N ALA A 9 14.64 16.42 4.15
CA ALA A 9 16.08 16.61 4.04
C ALA A 9 16.45 18.01 3.53
N GLN A 10 15.68 18.52 2.56
CA GLN A 10 15.84 19.90 2.06
C GLN A 10 15.47 20.95 3.12
N LEU A 11 14.41 20.73 3.90
CA LEU A 11 14.02 21.61 5.01
C LEU A 11 15.10 21.71 6.11
N ASN A 12 15.83 20.63 6.35
CA ASN A 12 16.94 20.59 7.32
C ASN A 12 18.28 21.08 6.74
N GLY A 13 18.30 21.65 5.53
CA GLY A 13 19.50 22.20 4.91
C GLY A 13 20.51 21.14 4.45
N VAL A 14 20.10 19.87 4.33
CA VAL A 14 20.99 18.79 3.88
C VAL A 14 21.12 18.85 2.36
N GLY A 15 22.32 19.14 1.88
CA GLY A 15 22.66 19.08 0.46
C GLY A 15 22.40 17.68 -0.11
N MET A 16 21.40 17.57 -0.98
CA MET A 16 21.04 16.33 -1.66
C MET A 16 21.69 16.29 -3.04
N SER A 17 22.82 15.58 -3.13
CA SER A 17 23.38 15.15 -4.41
C SER A 17 22.51 14.06 -5.04
N PHE A 18 22.52 13.95 -6.37
CA PHE A 18 21.72 12.98 -7.15
C PHE A 18 21.89 11.53 -6.65
N LEU A 19 23.14 11.14 -6.35
CA LEU A 19 23.47 9.83 -5.76
C LEU A 19 22.77 9.58 -4.42
N ARG A 20 22.60 10.62 -3.61
CA ARG A 20 21.98 10.55 -2.28
C ARG A 20 20.46 10.38 -2.39
N VAL A 21 19.83 11.02 -3.38
CA VAL A 21 18.40 10.86 -3.66
C VAL A 21 18.08 9.44 -4.11
N ILE A 22 18.94 8.85 -4.94
CA ILE A 22 18.82 7.45 -5.37
C ILE A 22 18.98 6.52 -4.15
N GLY A 23 20.02 6.72 -3.35
CA GLY A 23 20.26 5.91 -2.15
C GLY A 23 19.09 5.97 -1.15
N VAL A 24 18.58 7.17 -0.87
CA VAL A 24 17.39 7.35 0.00
C VAL A 24 16.16 6.69 -0.60
N SER A 25 15.94 6.78 -1.91
CA SER A 25 14.79 6.14 -2.57
C SER A 25 14.86 4.62 -2.47
N PHE A 26 16.04 4.01 -2.64
CA PHE A 26 16.25 2.58 -2.43
C PHE A 26 16.00 2.18 -0.98
N THR A 27 16.60 2.87 -0.01
CA THR A 27 16.42 2.60 1.43
C THR A 27 14.97 2.75 1.86
N VAL A 28 14.28 3.79 1.38
CA VAL A 28 12.84 4.02 1.66
C VAL A 28 11.97 2.94 1.02
N THR A 29 12.30 2.49 -0.19
CA THR A 29 11.56 1.41 -0.87
C THR A 29 11.73 0.08 -0.14
N LEU A 30 12.95 -0.24 0.28
CA LEU A 30 13.24 -1.42 1.10
C LEU A 30 12.54 -1.34 2.47
N ALA A 31 12.61 -0.19 3.14
CA ALA A 31 11.91 0.03 4.41
C ALA A 31 10.38 -0.04 4.27
N ALA A 32 9.81 0.42 3.15
CA ALA A 32 8.38 0.33 2.87
C ALA A 32 7.91 -1.13 2.72
N MET A 33 8.74 -2.02 2.15
CA MET A 33 8.44 -3.45 2.11
C MET A 33 8.49 -4.10 3.50
N CYS A 34 9.37 -3.62 4.38
CA CYS A 34 9.43 -4.08 5.78
C CYS A 34 8.27 -3.56 6.66
N SER A 35 7.62 -2.46 6.27
CA SER A 35 6.54 -1.84 7.05
C SER A 35 5.26 -2.68 7.12
N ALA A 36 5.08 -3.64 6.20
CA ALA A 36 3.95 -4.57 6.21
C ALA A 36 3.89 -5.47 7.47
N ALA A 37 4.98 -5.58 8.26
CA ALA A 37 5.01 -6.37 9.48
C ALA A 37 4.69 -5.56 10.76
N VAL A 38 5.19 -4.34 10.89
CA VAL A 38 4.92 -3.41 12.00
C VAL A 38 5.19 -1.98 11.51
N PRO A 39 4.18 -1.08 11.43
CA PRO A 39 4.35 0.28 10.90
C PRO A 39 5.43 1.12 11.60
N SER A 40 5.72 0.81 12.87
CA SER A 40 6.73 1.51 13.67
C SER A 40 8.17 1.15 13.28
N ALA A 41 8.43 -0.05 12.76
CA ALA A 41 9.79 -0.57 12.57
C ALA A 41 10.49 0.03 11.34
N GLY A 42 9.79 0.22 10.22
CA GLY A 42 10.36 0.77 8.99
C GLY A 42 10.77 2.24 9.13
N LEU A 43 10.00 3.02 9.89
CA LEU A 43 10.28 4.43 10.14
C LEU A 43 11.54 4.62 11.02
N ILE A 44 11.66 3.83 12.10
CA ILE A 44 12.83 3.86 12.99
C ILE A 44 14.11 3.51 12.23
N LEU A 45 14.05 2.55 11.30
CA LEU A 45 15.19 2.13 10.49
C LEU A 45 15.66 3.25 9.55
N VAL A 46 14.74 3.97 8.91
CA VAL A 46 15.07 5.10 8.02
C VAL A 46 15.63 6.29 8.81
N LEU A 47 15.05 6.63 9.96
CA LEU A 47 15.56 7.71 10.81
C LEU A 47 16.94 7.40 11.39
N THR A 48 17.18 6.15 11.82
CA THR A 48 18.49 5.70 12.31
C THR A 48 19.53 5.74 11.19
N SER A 49 19.14 5.37 9.96
CA SER A 49 20.03 5.37 8.79
C SER A 49 20.41 6.78 8.32
N MET A 50 19.58 7.80 8.60
CA MET A 50 19.89 9.20 8.28
C MET A 50 20.46 10.01 9.46
N GLY A 51 20.42 9.48 10.68
CA GLY A 51 20.95 10.15 11.87
C GLY A 51 20.12 11.33 12.36
N LEU A 52 18.82 11.40 12.02
CA LEU A 52 17.95 12.51 12.41
C LEU A 52 17.29 12.30 13.79
N PRO A 53 17.15 13.35 14.61
CA PRO A 53 16.48 13.28 15.90
C PRO A 53 14.98 12.95 15.75
N ILE A 54 14.47 12.12 16.68
CA ILE A 54 13.09 11.59 16.72
C ILE A 54 11.99 12.67 16.65
N LYS A 55 12.33 13.93 16.97
CA LYS A 55 11.39 15.05 16.91
C LYS A 55 10.81 15.27 15.50
N ASP A 56 11.62 15.07 14.45
CA ASP A 56 11.20 15.17 13.04
C ASP A 56 10.51 13.88 12.53
N ALA A 57 10.63 12.77 13.26
CA ALA A 57 9.96 11.51 12.96
C ALA A 57 8.44 11.63 13.06
N SER A 58 7.96 12.49 13.96
CA SER A 58 6.53 12.68 14.22
C SER A 58 5.79 13.21 12.98
N LEU A 59 6.41 14.12 12.22
CA LEU A 59 5.85 14.65 10.97
C LEU A 59 5.82 13.56 9.89
N LEU A 60 6.88 12.75 9.81
CA LEU A 60 6.97 11.63 8.87
C LEU A 60 5.90 10.57 9.18
N LEU A 61 5.68 10.26 10.47
CA LEU A 61 4.66 9.32 10.95
C LEU A 61 3.23 9.79 10.63
N LEU A 62 2.97 11.09 10.77
CA LEU A 62 1.68 11.70 10.40
C LEU A 62 1.43 11.59 8.89
N ALA A 63 2.43 11.89 8.07
CA ALA A 63 2.32 11.73 6.63
C ALA A 63 2.18 10.26 6.20
N ASP A 64 2.92 9.36 6.83
CA ASP A 64 2.86 7.91 6.60
C ASP A 64 1.46 7.35 6.88
N ARG A 65 0.86 7.72 8.02
CA ARG A 65 -0.52 7.36 8.38
C ARG A 65 -1.55 7.78 7.33
N ILE A 66 -1.38 8.94 6.71
CA ILE A 66 -2.27 9.42 5.65
C ILE A 66 -2.03 8.63 4.35
N LEU A 67 -0.76 8.41 3.99
CA LEU A 67 -0.40 7.68 2.78
C LEU A 67 -0.80 6.20 2.86
N ASP A 68 -0.70 5.57 4.03
CA ASP A 68 -1.16 4.21 4.28
C ASP A 68 -2.67 4.08 4.03
N ARG A 69 -3.47 5.01 4.57
CA ARG A 69 -4.93 5.03 4.36
C ARG A 69 -5.28 5.17 2.88
N ILE A 70 -4.57 6.05 2.16
CA ILE A 70 -4.77 6.23 0.71
C ILE A 70 -4.42 4.94 -0.02
N ARG A 71 -3.32 4.28 0.35
CA ARG A 71 -2.88 3.02 -0.26
C ARG A 71 -3.89 1.89 -0.04
N GLU A 72 -4.44 1.76 1.16
CA GLU A 72 -5.52 0.80 1.44
C GLU A 72 -6.79 1.11 0.64
N SER A 73 -7.18 2.39 0.56
CA SER A 73 -8.34 2.81 -0.23
C SER A 73 -8.19 2.48 -1.72
N ILE A 74 -7.03 2.76 -2.32
CA ILE A 74 -6.77 2.44 -3.73
C ILE A 74 -6.83 0.92 -3.95
N ASN A 75 -6.30 0.13 -3.02
CA ASN A 75 -6.35 -1.33 -3.11
C ASN A 75 -7.80 -1.86 -3.07
N VAL A 76 -8.64 -1.31 -2.18
CA VAL A 76 -10.07 -1.68 -2.09
C VAL A 76 -10.82 -1.27 -3.36
N VAL A 77 -10.58 -0.07 -3.88
CA VAL A 77 -11.18 0.41 -5.14
C VAL A 77 -10.77 -0.48 -6.32
N GLY A 78 -9.50 -0.87 -6.40
CA GLY A 78 -9.00 -1.79 -7.42
C GLY A 78 -9.71 -3.15 -7.38
N ASN A 79 -9.91 -3.71 -6.19
CA ASN A 79 -10.66 -4.95 -6.01
C ASN A 79 -12.13 -4.81 -6.42
N ALA A 80 -12.77 -3.66 -6.14
CA ALA A 80 -14.15 -3.41 -6.56
C ALA A 80 -14.27 -3.34 -8.09
N PHE A 81 -13.36 -2.63 -8.77
CA PHE A 81 -13.32 -2.61 -10.24
C PHE A 81 -13.03 -3.99 -10.82
N GLY A 82 -12.06 -4.72 -10.25
CA GLY A 82 -11.75 -6.09 -10.64
C GLY A 82 -12.95 -7.03 -10.52
N ALA A 83 -13.69 -6.96 -9.42
CA ALA A 83 -14.91 -7.73 -9.21
C ALA A 83 -15.98 -7.42 -10.26
N VAL A 84 -16.17 -6.16 -10.63
CA VAL A 84 -17.12 -5.75 -11.69
C VAL A 84 -16.70 -6.28 -13.06
N ILE A 85 -15.41 -6.19 -13.40
CA ILE A 85 -14.87 -6.67 -14.68
C ILE A 85 -15.01 -8.20 -14.76
N ILE A 86 -14.63 -8.91 -13.70
CA ILE A 86 -14.76 -10.37 -13.62
C ILE A 86 -16.23 -10.76 -13.71
N ASN A 87 -17.12 -10.07 -12.99
CA ASN A 87 -18.55 -10.34 -13.04
C ASN A 87 -19.12 -10.18 -14.45
N HIS A 88 -18.69 -9.16 -15.21
CA HIS A 88 -19.13 -8.97 -16.59
C HIS A 88 -18.62 -10.08 -17.53
N HIS A 89 -17.38 -10.55 -17.34
CA HIS A 89 -16.81 -11.59 -18.19
C HIS A 89 -17.31 -13.00 -17.85
N VAL A 90 -17.54 -13.29 -16.57
CA VAL A 90 -17.97 -14.60 -16.07
C VAL A 90 -19.50 -14.70 -16.03
N GLU A 91 -20.24 -13.62 -16.33
CA GLU A 91 -21.71 -13.58 -16.25
C GLU A 91 -22.42 -14.75 -16.95
N LYS A 92 -21.91 -15.19 -18.11
CA LYS A 92 -22.48 -16.31 -18.87
C LYS A 92 -22.17 -17.67 -18.23
N ASP A 93 -20.97 -17.83 -17.70
CA ASP A 93 -20.54 -19.05 -17.02
C ASP A 93 -21.20 -19.17 -15.64
N LEU A 94 -21.37 -18.04 -14.93
CA LEU A 94 -22.08 -17.97 -13.66
C LEU A 94 -23.57 -18.29 -13.82
N ARG A 95 -24.23 -17.75 -14.86
CA ARG A 95 -25.64 -18.09 -15.15
C ARG A 95 -25.80 -19.55 -15.54
N ALA A 96 -24.86 -20.13 -16.29
CA ALA A 96 -24.88 -21.56 -16.61
C ALA A 96 -24.72 -22.42 -15.33
N TYR A 97 -23.87 -21.98 -14.39
CA TYR A 97 -23.67 -22.63 -13.10
C TYR A 97 -24.89 -22.52 -12.18
N ASP A 98 -25.54 -21.33 -12.11
CA ASP A 98 -26.77 -21.10 -11.34
C ASP A 98 -27.93 -21.97 -11.85
N VAL A 99 -28.07 -22.14 -13.16
CA VAL A 99 -29.12 -23.00 -13.74
C VAL A 99 -28.85 -24.47 -13.45
N LEU A 100 -27.59 -24.93 -13.54
CA LEU A 100 -27.23 -26.32 -13.25
C LEU A 100 -27.42 -26.68 -11.76
N HIS A 101 -27.21 -25.75 -10.83
CA HIS A 101 -27.35 -26.01 -9.40
C HIS A 101 -28.71 -25.61 -8.80
N ALA A 102 -29.56 -24.87 -9.52
CA ALA A 102 -30.96 -24.66 -9.13
C ALA A 102 -31.77 -25.98 -9.17
N ASP A 103 -31.40 -26.90 -10.06
CA ASP A 103 -32.04 -28.22 -10.15
C ASP A 103 -31.63 -29.16 -9.00
N ASP A 104 -30.39 -29.06 -8.49
CA ASP A 104 -29.92 -29.87 -7.35
C ASP A 104 -30.66 -29.56 -6.02
N PHE A 105 -31.03 -28.29 -5.80
CA PHE A 105 -31.79 -27.88 -4.61
C PHE A 105 -33.26 -28.33 -4.66
N ASN A 106 -33.83 -28.47 -5.87
CA ASN A 106 -35.20 -28.95 -6.08
C ASN A 106 -35.31 -30.48 -5.99
N LEU A 107 -34.22 -31.22 -6.23
CA LEU A 107 -34.19 -32.68 -6.15
C LEU A 107 -33.94 -33.23 -4.74
N ASN A 108 -33.36 -32.45 -3.82
CA ASN A 108 -33.13 -32.84 -2.42
C ASN A 108 -34.27 -32.42 -1.46
N GLY A 109 -35.33 -31.80 -1.98
CA GLY A 109 -36.52 -31.36 -1.25
C GLY A 109 -37.74 -32.28 -1.36
N LYS A 110 -37.58 -33.49 -1.92
CA LYS A 110 -38.58 -34.57 -1.87
C LYS A 110 -38.12 -35.69 -0.96
#